data_AF-A0A1S9CDK5-F1
#
_entry.id   AF-A0A1S9CDK5-F1
#
_cell.length_a   1.000
_cell.length_b   1.000
_cell.length_c   1.000
_cell.angle_alpha   90.00
_cell.angle_beta   90.00
_cell.angle_gamma   90.00
#
_symmetry.space_group_name_H-M   'P 1'
#
loop_
_entity.id
_entity.type
_entity.pdbx_description
1 polymer ?
#
loop_
_entity_poly.entity_id
_entity_poly.type
_entity_poly.pdbx_seq_one_letter_code
_entity_poly.pdbx_strand_id
1 'polypeptide(L)'
;MLQNLENYFIELNNRQKKQGYFCKTDVNSSLLYRYMEEAKTYGVVIDKIPNPTEKNLAYYNDIIGIDFKMSMGFITNKLAGWLPRLNPDIRQKLACEIYDTLNQMHQQGKNLNMLKNAFIKYMCWLYYKFERVLIQIGNNKVPKILYKGIISDNELKLLTILCNVGCDVLIYDGEKEIEPPSILNQVGTIAYQAESELNSMLYQDDSGIYKNHQYKKINVVTLKTIYEEILILWNQEIKYRENFKVQNDIVTVPVIFAKVSGVKDGLVSKYWNTIKSLCTEDTFIIKETPFISSNDINPIKSYSTTFIKNGKLLRDKIKSHKEYKYSFMREDIQENIFDKIQDLLDKKIVKGTFQNGTEYLIIATILNMNTELIRLLQKFDFTKQNPNLVYLCLTEKSISLEDSILTAFLNLIGFDIVFFVPTGYQTIEKYFIKNYVPEHQIGEYIYDLKMPSKNLFNDVLNKKDDWYKKIFKRGD
;
A
#
# COMPACT_ATOMS: atom_id res chain seq x y z
N MET A 1 -8.94 23.95 -19.46
CA MET A 1 -7.70 23.32 -19.96
C MET A 1 -6.63 23.59 -18.90
N LEU A 2 -6.40 22.64 -18.00
CA LEU A 2 -5.47 22.80 -16.86
C LEU A 2 -4.06 23.06 -17.41
N GLN A 3 -3.53 24.27 -17.22
CA GLN A 3 -2.08 24.45 -17.30
C GLN A 3 -1.46 23.49 -16.28
N ASN A 4 -0.43 22.74 -16.67
CA ASN A 4 0.25 21.82 -15.78
C ASN A 4 0.77 22.60 -14.55
N LEU A 5 0.20 22.33 -13.37
CA LEU A 5 0.55 22.98 -12.10
C LEU A 5 2.03 22.81 -11.76
N GLU A 6 2.70 21.78 -12.32
CA GLU A 6 4.14 21.58 -12.19
C GLU A 6 4.96 22.79 -12.66
N ASN A 7 4.49 23.50 -13.69
CA ASN A 7 5.19 24.65 -14.25
C ASN A 7 5.35 25.80 -13.24
N TYR A 8 4.47 25.88 -12.24
CA TYR A 8 4.56 26.89 -11.19
C TYR A 8 5.79 26.68 -10.30
N PHE A 9 6.35 25.47 -10.23
CA PHE A 9 7.53 25.17 -9.41
C PHE A 9 8.85 25.39 -10.15
N ILE A 10 8.80 25.81 -11.42
CA ILE A 10 9.97 26.18 -12.20
C ILE A 10 10.40 27.61 -11.82
N GLU A 11 11.66 27.76 -11.44
CA GLU A 11 12.28 29.06 -11.15
C GLU A 11 12.27 29.99 -12.36
N LEU A 12 12.22 31.31 -12.13
CA LEU A 12 11.99 32.32 -13.17
C LEU A 12 12.98 32.21 -14.35
N ASN A 13 14.25 31.93 -14.08
CA ASN A 13 15.28 31.82 -15.12
C ASN A 13 15.12 30.59 -16.01
N ASN A 14 14.43 29.56 -15.53
CA ASN A 14 14.21 28.30 -16.24
C ASN A 14 12.84 28.24 -16.93
N ARG A 15 12.01 29.29 -16.82
CA ARG A 15 10.71 29.35 -17.49
C ARG A 15 10.88 29.69 -18.96
N GLN A 16 10.05 29.07 -19.80
CA GLN A 16 9.95 29.41 -21.23
C GLN A 16 9.61 30.89 -21.45
N LYS A 17 8.77 31.45 -20.57
CA LYS A 17 8.47 32.88 -20.52
C LYS A 17 8.80 33.41 -19.12
N LYS A 18 9.58 34.48 -19.03
CA LYS A 18 9.95 35.14 -17.76
C LYS A 18 8.79 35.99 -17.20
N GLN A 19 7.66 35.34 -16.95
CA GLN A 19 6.43 35.95 -16.44
C GLN A 19 5.78 35.09 -15.36
N GLY A 20 4.84 35.70 -14.63
CA GLY A 20 3.94 34.99 -13.74
C GLY A 20 2.98 34.08 -14.50
N TYR A 21 2.53 33.01 -13.84
CA TYR A 21 1.47 32.16 -14.35
C TYR A 21 0.16 32.39 -13.60
N PHE A 22 -0.96 32.34 -14.32
CA PHE A 22 -2.30 32.55 -13.76
C PHE A 22 -3.17 31.32 -14.05
N CYS A 23 -3.71 30.70 -13.00
CA CYS A 23 -4.56 29.52 -13.13
C CYS A 23 -5.71 29.57 -12.12
N LYS A 24 -6.82 28.94 -12.49
CA LYS A 24 -7.95 28.68 -11.62
C LYS A 24 -8.21 27.17 -11.60
N THR A 25 -8.42 26.59 -10.42
CA THR A 25 -8.65 25.15 -10.24
C THR A 25 -9.59 24.89 -9.06
N ASP A 26 -10.43 23.87 -9.19
CA ASP A 26 -11.29 23.30 -8.15
C ASP A 26 -10.72 21.98 -7.60
N VAL A 27 -9.72 21.41 -8.27
CA VAL A 27 -9.10 20.13 -7.92
C VAL A 27 -8.16 20.27 -6.71
N ASN A 28 -8.51 19.58 -5.63
CA ASN A 28 -7.60 19.38 -4.50
C ASN A 28 -6.54 18.33 -4.85
N SER A 29 -5.26 18.69 -4.75
CA SER A 29 -4.13 17.84 -5.16
C SER A 29 -2.90 18.08 -4.28
N SER A 30 -1.97 17.13 -4.29
CA SER A 30 -0.67 17.29 -3.62
C SER A 30 0.12 18.49 -4.14
N LEU A 31 0.01 18.80 -5.44
CA LEU A 31 0.61 20.00 -6.04
C LEU A 31 -0.05 21.28 -5.54
N LEU A 32 -1.38 21.29 -5.34
CA LEU A 32 -2.07 22.42 -4.72
C LEU A 32 -1.62 22.64 -3.28
N TYR A 33 -1.48 21.57 -2.49
CA TYR A 33 -0.96 21.65 -1.13
C TYR A 33 0.48 22.20 -1.11
N ARG A 34 1.36 21.70 -1.98
CA ARG A 34 2.72 22.23 -2.13
C ARG A 34 2.72 23.71 -2.53
N TYR A 35 1.85 24.12 -3.46
CA TYR A 35 1.70 25.51 -3.86
C TYR A 35 1.26 26.39 -2.68
N MET A 36 0.31 25.91 -1.87
CA MET A 36 -0.14 26.58 -0.65
C MET A 36 1.02 26.79 0.33
N GLU A 37 1.83 25.76 0.58
CA GLU A 37 2.98 25.86 1.48
C GLU A 37 4.03 26.86 0.95
N GLU A 38 4.36 26.81 -0.35
CA GLU A 38 5.27 27.79 -0.95
C GLU A 38 4.69 29.22 -0.94
N ALA A 39 3.38 29.39 -1.08
CA ALA A 39 2.70 30.68 -0.93
C ALA A 39 2.72 31.19 0.52
N LYS A 40 2.63 30.32 1.53
CA LYS A 40 2.81 30.74 2.95
C LYS A 40 4.24 31.24 3.20
N THR A 41 5.24 30.54 2.66
CA THR A 41 6.65 30.89 2.86
C THR A 41 7.11 32.10 2.03
N TYR A 42 6.77 32.12 0.74
CA TYR A 42 7.32 33.04 -0.26
C TYR A 42 6.21 33.71 -1.08
N GLY A 43 5.20 34.23 -0.39
CA GLY A 43 4.00 34.72 -1.03
C GLY A 43 2.92 35.14 -0.06
N VAL A 44 1.66 34.85 -0.44
CA VAL A 44 0.50 35.00 0.43
C VAL A 44 -0.61 33.99 0.09
N VAL A 45 -1.30 33.48 1.11
CA VAL A 45 -2.56 32.75 0.99
C VAL A 45 -3.69 33.63 1.54
N ILE A 46 -4.74 33.85 0.76
CA ILE A 46 -5.86 34.73 1.10
C ILE A 46 -7.19 34.12 0.68
N ASP A 47 -8.24 34.40 1.44
CA ASP A 47 -9.59 33.87 1.19
C ASP A 47 -10.51 34.99 0.66
N LYS A 48 -10.15 36.23 0.97
CA LYS A 48 -10.79 37.46 0.50
C LYS A 48 -9.86 38.65 0.70
N ILE A 49 -9.96 39.67 -0.14
CA ILE A 49 -9.27 40.93 0.07
C ILE A 49 -10.29 41.95 0.62
N PRO A 50 -10.28 42.24 1.93
CA PRO A 50 -11.26 43.15 2.52
C PRO A 50 -11.12 44.55 1.92
N ASN A 51 -12.24 45.28 1.84
CA ASN A 51 -12.20 46.68 1.46
C ASN A 51 -11.33 47.47 2.45
N PRO A 52 -10.61 48.53 2.00
CA PRO A 52 -9.85 49.38 2.91
C PRO A 52 -10.75 49.96 4.00
N THR A 53 -10.28 49.95 5.25
CA THR A 53 -11.00 50.57 6.37
C THR A 53 -10.89 52.09 6.31
N GLU A 54 -11.72 52.81 7.08
CA GLU A 54 -11.60 54.27 7.22
C GLU A 54 -10.19 54.71 7.62
N LYS A 55 -9.51 53.95 8.49
CA LYS A 55 -8.11 54.22 8.87
C LYS A 55 -7.13 54.05 7.70
N ASN A 56 -7.35 53.03 6.86
CA ASN A 56 -6.52 52.83 5.66
C ASN A 56 -6.70 53.99 4.67
N LEU A 57 -7.93 54.46 4.51
CA LEU A 57 -8.27 55.56 3.60
C LEU A 57 -7.77 56.91 4.13
N ALA A 58 -7.86 57.16 5.43
CA ALA A 58 -7.31 58.35 6.06
C ALA A 58 -5.79 58.44 5.84
N TYR A 59 -5.06 57.36 6.16
CA TYR A 59 -3.62 57.31 5.94
C TYR A 59 -3.25 57.45 4.45
N TYR A 60 -4.01 56.82 3.54
CA TYR A 60 -3.82 57.02 2.11
C TYR A 60 -4.00 58.49 1.70
N ASN A 61 -5.05 59.15 2.18
CA ASN A 61 -5.31 60.55 1.86
C ASN A 61 -4.23 61.48 2.42
N ASP A 62 -3.69 61.19 3.60
CA ASP A 62 -2.62 62.00 4.22
C ASP A 62 -1.31 61.94 3.42
N ILE A 63 -0.98 60.78 2.86
CA ILE A 63 0.28 60.57 2.13
C ILE A 63 0.14 60.91 0.64
N ILE A 64 -0.97 60.51 0.02
CA ILE A 64 -1.17 60.53 -1.43
C ILE A 64 -2.05 61.69 -1.87
N GLY A 65 -2.98 62.13 -1.03
CA GLY A 65 -3.97 63.15 -1.36
C GLY A 65 -5.20 62.60 -2.11
N ILE A 66 -6.21 63.47 -2.24
CA ILE A 66 -7.53 63.12 -2.78
C ILE A 66 -7.64 63.25 -4.31
N ASP A 67 -6.64 63.85 -4.96
CA ASP A 67 -6.66 64.06 -6.40
C ASP A 67 -6.58 62.74 -7.17
N PHE A 68 -7.19 62.69 -8.34
CA PHE A 68 -7.07 61.57 -9.27
C PHE A 68 -7.04 62.09 -10.70
N LYS A 69 -6.08 61.60 -11.49
CA LYS A 69 -6.01 61.85 -12.92
C LYS A 69 -5.77 60.54 -13.64
N MET A 70 -6.53 60.31 -14.71
CA MET A 70 -6.37 59.14 -15.56
C MET A 70 -5.19 59.32 -16.53
N SER A 71 -3.96 59.36 -15.99
CA SER A 71 -2.73 59.48 -16.78
C SER A 71 -1.61 58.64 -16.20
N MET A 72 -0.77 58.10 -17.09
CA MET A 72 0.38 57.27 -16.69
C MET A 72 1.30 58.02 -15.72
N GLY A 73 1.62 59.29 -16.02
CA GLY A 73 2.48 60.11 -15.15
C GLY A 73 1.91 60.34 -13.75
N PHE A 74 0.58 60.45 -13.62
CA PHE A 74 -0.07 60.55 -12.31
C PHE A 74 0.10 59.25 -11.51
N ILE A 75 -0.22 58.11 -12.11
CA ILE A 75 -0.15 56.79 -11.46
C ILE A 75 1.29 56.45 -11.05
N THR A 76 2.27 56.65 -11.94
CA THR A 76 3.70 56.44 -11.64
C THR A 76 4.15 57.29 -10.44
N ASN A 77 3.80 58.57 -10.42
CA ASN A 77 4.17 59.47 -9.32
C ASN A 77 3.55 59.00 -7.99
N LYS A 78 2.25 58.70 -7.97
CA LYS A 78 1.59 58.25 -6.73
C LYS A 78 2.14 56.93 -6.22
N LEU A 79 2.44 55.97 -7.10
CA LEU A 79 3.09 54.71 -6.69
C LEU A 79 4.48 54.94 -6.11
N ALA A 80 5.26 55.91 -6.62
CA ALA A 80 6.59 56.23 -6.10
C ALA A 80 6.54 56.73 -4.64
N GLY A 81 5.55 57.56 -4.32
CA GLY A 81 5.32 58.01 -2.94
C GLY A 81 4.73 56.93 -2.03
N TRP A 82 3.86 56.08 -2.56
CA TRP A 82 3.13 55.08 -1.77
C TRP A 82 3.90 53.79 -1.49
N LEU A 83 4.69 53.33 -2.47
CA LEU A 83 5.47 52.09 -2.41
C LEU A 83 6.95 52.37 -2.71
N PRO A 84 7.62 53.20 -1.87
CA PRO A 84 8.99 53.65 -2.14
C PRO A 84 10.02 52.51 -2.07
N ARG A 85 9.72 51.45 -1.32
CA ARG A 85 10.59 50.28 -1.14
C ARG A 85 10.63 49.34 -2.34
N LEU A 86 9.70 49.48 -3.29
CA LEU A 86 9.68 48.64 -4.48
C LEU A 86 10.78 49.05 -5.46
N ASN A 87 11.34 48.04 -6.13
CA ASN A 87 12.26 48.25 -7.24
C ASN A 87 11.60 49.19 -8.28
N PRO A 88 12.29 50.26 -8.74
CA PRO A 88 11.76 51.21 -9.71
C PRO A 88 11.18 50.57 -10.97
N ASP A 89 11.80 49.51 -11.51
CA ASP A 89 11.34 48.82 -12.72
C ASP A 89 10.04 48.07 -12.48
N ILE A 90 9.94 47.39 -11.33
CA ILE A 90 8.72 46.69 -10.91
C ILE A 90 7.61 47.69 -10.64
N ARG A 91 7.92 48.82 -10.00
CA ARG A 91 6.97 49.91 -9.76
C ARG A 91 6.48 50.53 -11.05
N GLN A 92 7.35 50.69 -12.06
CA GLN A 92 6.97 51.19 -13.37
C GLN A 92 6.07 50.20 -14.11
N LYS A 93 6.38 48.89 -14.09
CA LYS A 93 5.49 47.85 -14.64
C LYS A 93 4.13 47.86 -13.96
N LEU A 94 4.11 47.97 -12.63
CA LEU A 94 2.89 48.06 -11.84
C LEU A 94 2.05 49.30 -12.21
N ALA A 95 2.70 50.44 -12.46
CA ALA A 95 2.03 51.65 -12.95
C ALA A 95 1.35 51.42 -14.31
N CYS A 96 2.06 50.77 -15.23
CA CYS A 96 1.50 50.43 -16.55
C CYS A 96 0.28 49.52 -16.43
N GLU A 97 0.39 48.42 -15.68
CA GLU A 97 -0.70 47.45 -15.52
C GLU A 97 -1.94 48.05 -14.83
N ILE A 98 -1.74 48.93 -13.84
CA ILE A 98 -2.84 49.66 -13.19
C ILE A 98 -3.49 50.63 -14.18
N TYR A 99 -2.69 51.39 -14.94
CA TYR A 99 -3.21 52.31 -15.95
C TYR A 99 -4.04 51.58 -17.00
N ASP A 100 -3.51 50.50 -17.57
CA ASP A 100 -4.19 49.71 -18.60
C ASP A 100 -5.49 49.11 -18.08
N THR A 101 -5.48 48.58 -16.86
CA THR A 101 -6.69 48.05 -16.20
C THR A 101 -7.75 49.14 -16.01
N LEU A 102 -7.36 50.33 -15.51
CA LEU A 102 -8.29 51.45 -15.33
C LEU A 102 -8.78 52.00 -16.68
N ASN A 103 -7.95 51.96 -17.73
CA ASN A 103 -8.31 52.41 -19.07
C ASN A 103 -9.33 51.46 -19.71
N GLN A 104 -9.14 50.14 -19.54
CA GLN A 104 -10.14 49.14 -19.94
C GLN A 104 -11.47 49.36 -19.20
N MET A 105 -11.44 49.66 -17.90
CA MET A 105 -12.64 50.01 -17.15
C MET A 105 -13.31 51.28 -17.71
N HIS A 106 -12.54 52.28 -18.09
CA HIS A 106 -13.07 53.50 -18.70
C HIS A 106 -13.76 53.20 -20.05
N GLN A 107 -13.12 52.39 -20.90
CA GLN A 107 -13.66 51.94 -22.19
C GLN A 107 -14.95 51.13 -22.02
N GLN A 108 -15.11 50.42 -20.89
CA GLN A 108 -16.34 49.72 -20.50
C GLN A 108 -17.43 50.66 -19.92
N GLY A 109 -17.25 51.98 -20.03
CA GLY A 109 -18.22 52.99 -19.62
C GLY A 109 -18.16 53.38 -18.14
N LYS A 110 -17.12 53.00 -17.39
CA LYS A 110 -16.95 53.44 -16.00
C LYS A 110 -16.56 54.92 -15.95
N ASN A 111 -17.25 55.68 -15.11
CA ASN A 111 -16.98 57.10 -14.91
C ASN A 111 -15.72 57.35 -14.04
N LEU A 112 -15.23 58.58 -14.04
CA LEU A 112 -13.99 58.97 -13.37
C LEU A 112 -14.00 58.67 -11.85
N ASN A 113 -15.16 58.80 -11.18
CA ASN A 113 -15.28 58.49 -9.75
C ASN A 113 -15.12 56.99 -9.47
N MET A 114 -15.66 56.13 -10.34
CA MET A 114 -15.47 54.69 -10.24
C MET A 114 -14.01 54.29 -10.46
N LEU A 115 -13.32 54.93 -11.41
CA LEU A 115 -11.89 54.72 -11.66
C LEU A 115 -11.04 55.17 -10.46
N LYS A 116 -11.34 56.36 -9.90
CA LYS A 116 -10.71 56.85 -8.67
C LYS A 116 -10.87 55.86 -7.52
N ASN A 117 -12.09 55.36 -7.30
CA ASN A 117 -12.36 54.41 -6.22
C ASN A 117 -11.61 53.08 -6.43
N ALA A 118 -11.55 52.57 -7.66
CA ALA A 118 -10.78 51.38 -7.99
C ALA A 118 -9.28 51.59 -7.78
N PHE A 119 -8.75 52.73 -8.23
CA PHE A 119 -7.35 53.11 -8.02
C PHE A 119 -6.98 53.14 -6.53
N ILE A 120 -7.76 53.85 -5.70
CA ILE A 120 -7.53 53.90 -4.25
C ILE A 120 -7.58 52.50 -3.66
N LYS A 121 -8.54 51.67 -4.09
CA LYS A 121 -8.67 50.27 -3.64
C LYS A 121 -7.41 49.47 -3.95
N TYR A 122 -6.91 49.55 -5.18
CA TYR A 122 -5.69 48.87 -5.60
C TYR A 122 -4.48 49.38 -4.82
N MET A 123 -4.32 50.69 -4.66
CA MET A 123 -3.23 51.29 -3.87
C MET A 123 -3.22 50.77 -2.43
N CYS A 124 -4.37 50.75 -1.76
CA CYS A 124 -4.48 50.22 -0.41
C CYS A 124 -4.17 48.72 -0.36
N TRP A 125 -4.69 47.92 -1.29
CA TRP A 125 -4.42 46.49 -1.32
C TRP A 125 -2.94 46.18 -1.56
N LEU A 126 -2.30 46.89 -2.50
CA LEU A 126 -0.88 46.76 -2.79
C LEU A 126 -0.04 47.04 -1.54
N TYR A 127 -0.34 48.10 -0.80
CA TYR A 127 0.41 48.47 0.41
C TYR A 127 0.13 47.54 1.60
N TYR A 128 -1.15 47.37 1.96
CA TYR A 128 -1.51 46.68 3.21
C TYR A 128 -1.53 45.15 3.10
N LYS A 129 -1.57 44.58 1.89
CA LYS A 129 -1.66 43.13 1.70
C LYS A 129 -0.52 42.56 0.88
N PHE A 130 -0.04 43.26 -0.15
CA PHE A 130 0.89 42.68 -1.12
C PHE A 130 2.30 43.27 -1.10
N GLU A 131 2.61 44.30 -0.30
CA GLU A 131 3.92 44.97 -0.34
C GLU A 131 5.07 43.96 -0.11
N ARG A 132 4.91 43.08 0.89
CA ARG A 132 5.87 42.01 1.18
C ARG A 132 6.08 41.05 0.00
N VAL A 133 5.02 40.78 -0.77
CA VAL A 133 5.05 39.89 -1.94
C VAL A 133 5.70 40.62 -3.13
N LEU A 134 5.34 41.89 -3.35
CA LEU A 134 5.84 42.72 -4.45
C LEU A 134 7.35 42.98 -4.35
N ILE A 135 7.90 43.14 -3.14
CA ILE A 135 9.36 43.32 -2.92
C ILE A 135 10.16 42.09 -3.37
N GLN A 136 9.53 40.91 -3.44
CA GLN A 136 10.19 39.68 -3.87
C GLN A 136 10.24 39.51 -5.40
N ILE A 137 9.52 40.34 -6.16
CA ILE A 137 9.45 40.22 -7.62
C ILE A 137 10.81 40.58 -8.24
N GLY A 138 11.24 39.76 -9.20
CA GLY A 138 12.53 39.88 -9.89
C GLY A 138 13.61 38.94 -9.36
N ASN A 139 13.37 38.28 -8.22
CA ASN A 139 14.20 37.18 -7.76
C ASN A 139 13.98 35.92 -8.61
N ASN A 140 14.94 34.98 -8.54
CA ASN A 140 14.83 33.71 -9.27
C ASN A 140 13.67 32.84 -8.75
N LYS A 141 13.37 32.90 -7.45
CA LYS A 141 12.16 32.31 -6.88
C LYS A 141 10.98 33.26 -7.15
N VAL A 142 9.92 32.75 -7.77
CA VAL A 142 8.74 33.55 -8.12
C VAL A 142 7.77 33.64 -6.93
N PRO A 143 7.33 34.83 -6.51
CA PRO A 143 6.37 34.97 -5.42
C PRO A 143 4.99 34.40 -5.79
N LYS A 144 4.36 33.71 -4.84
CA LYS A 144 3.11 32.97 -5.07
C LYS A 144 1.91 33.56 -4.35
N ILE A 145 0.81 33.68 -5.05
CA ILE A 145 -0.48 34.12 -4.50
C ILE A 145 -1.45 32.95 -4.65
N LEU A 146 -2.00 32.49 -3.53
CA LEU A 146 -3.11 31.56 -3.50
C LEU A 146 -4.37 32.30 -3.02
N TYR A 147 -5.36 32.43 -3.88
CA TYR A 147 -6.67 32.97 -3.55
C TYR A 147 -7.66 31.82 -3.38
N LYS A 148 -8.31 31.68 -2.21
CA LYS A 148 -9.30 30.64 -1.93
C LYS A 148 -10.71 31.22 -1.96
N GLY A 149 -11.62 30.59 -2.69
CA GLY A 149 -13.05 30.91 -2.70
C GLY A 149 -13.47 31.79 -3.87
N ILE A 150 -14.66 32.39 -3.73
CA ILE A 150 -15.32 33.16 -4.78
C ILE A 150 -14.63 34.53 -4.91
N ILE A 151 -14.11 34.81 -6.10
CA ILE A 151 -13.39 36.06 -6.41
C ILE A 151 -14.32 37.12 -6.99
N SER A 152 -14.23 38.36 -6.49
CA SER A 152 -14.94 39.49 -7.09
C SER A 152 -14.20 40.07 -8.30
N ASP A 153 -14.91 40.82 -9.15
CA ASP A 153 -14.35 41.44 -10.36
C ASP A 153 -13.14 42.35 -10.07
N ASN A 154 -13.17 43.13 -8.99
CA ASN A 154 -12.05 43.98 -8.60
C ASN A 154 -10.85 43.19 -8.06
N GLU A 155 -11.09 42.09 -7.34
CA GLU A 155 -10.03 41.22 -6.85
C GLU A 155 -9.36 40.50 -8.02
N LEU A 156 -10.14 40.02 -8.99
CA LEU A 156 -9.61 39.38 -10.20
C LEU A 156 -8.74 40.35 -11.00
N LYS A 157 -9.18 41.60 -11.19
CA LYS A 157 -8.39 42.65 -11.83
C LYS A 157 -7.06 42.89 -11.10
N LEU A 158 -7.08 43.03 -9.77
CA LEU A 158 -5.85 43.18 -8.98
C LEU A 158 -4.93 41.97 -9.13
N LEU A 159 -5.44 40.76 -8.99
CA LEU A 159 -4.63 39.54 -9.13
C LEU A 159 -4.03 39.41 -10.54
N THR A 160 -4.75 39.86 -11.57
CA THR A 160 -4.24 39.91 -12.95
C THR A 160 -3.07 40.89 -13.06
N ILE A 161 -3.20 42.10 -12.51
CA ILE A 161 -2.10 43.07 -12.41
C ILE A 161 -0.88 42.44 -11.73
N LEU A 162 -1.07 41.78 -10.57
CA LEU A 162 0.02 41.15 -9.83
C LEU A 162 0.70 40.04 -10.63
N CYS A 163 -0.08 39.26 -11.39
CA CYS A 163 0.48 38.22 -12.25
C CYS A 163 1.34 38.79 -13.37
N ASN A 164 0.84 39.82 -14.06
CA ASN A 164 1.54 40.48 -15.16
C ASN A 164 2.85 41.16 -14.70
N VAL A 165 2.86 41.67 -13.46
CA VAL A 165 4.08 42.26 -12.87
C VAL A 165 5.11 41.20 -12.47
N GLY A 166 4.70 39.95 -12.21
CA GLY A 166 5.61 38.81 -12.04
C GLY A 166 5.27 37.84 -10.91
N CYS A 167 4.07 37.88 -10.34
CA CYS A 167 3.62 36.87 -9.37
C CYS A 167 3.02 35.64 -10.07
N ASP A 168 3.21 34.48 -9.46
CA ASP A 168 2.33 33.35 -9.73
C ASP A 168 1.01 33.54 -8.99
N VAL A 169 -0.10 33.32 -9.67
CA VAL A 169 -1.44 33.40 -9.12
C VAL A 169 -2.18 32.11 -9.38
N LEU A 170 -2.73 31.55 -8.30
CA LEU A 170 -3.63 30.41 -8.33
C LEU A 170 -4.90 30.76 -7.57
N ILE A 171 -6.04 30.59 -8.24
CA ILE A 171 -7.36 30.68 -7.62
C ILE A 171 -7.86 29.26 -7.36
N TYR A 172 -8.15 28.95 -6.11
CA TYR A 172 -8.77 27.69 -5.69
C TYR A 172 -10.23 27.93 -5.31
N ASP A 173 -11.16 27.40 -6.08
CA ASP A 173 -12.61 27.51 -5.82
C ASP A 173 -13.28 26.18 -5.44
N GLY A 174 -12.49 25.19 -5.02
CA GLY A 174 -13.00 23.91 -4.52
C GLY A 174 -13.62 24.01 -3.12
N GLU A 175 -14.60 23.14 -2.85
CA GLU A 175 -15.34 23.10 -1.57
C GLU A 175 -14.54 22.47 -0.42
N LYS A 176 -13.52 21.67 -0.72
CA LYS A 176 -12.72 20.95 0.28
C LYS A 176 -11.56 21.80 0.79
N GLU A 177 -11.21 21.68 2.07
CA GLU A 177 -9.97 22.27 2.58
C GLU A 177 -8.73 21.64 1.89
N ILE A 178 -7.69 22.45 1.67
CA ILE A 178 -6.44 22.00 1.07
C ILE A 178 -5.65 21.28 2.18
N GLU A 179 -5.73 19.95 2.18
CA GLU A 179 -5.11 19.09 3.20
C GLU A 179 -3.72 18.60 2.77
N PRO A 180 -2.81 18.34 3.73
CA PRO A 180 -1.55 17.68 3.44
C PRO A 180 -1.80 16.35 2.73
N PRO A 181 -0.96 15.97 1.74
CA PRO A 181 -1.02 14.62 1.21
C PRO A 181 -0.87 13.64 2.38
N SER A 182 -1.75 12.64 2.42
CA SER A 182 -1.81 11.63 3.47
C SER A 182 -0.41 11.05 3.68
N ILE A 183 0.06 11.06 4.92
CA ILE A 183 1.46 10.80 5.29
C ILE A 183 1.91 9.41 4.81
N LEU A 184 2.68 9.40 3.72
CA LEU A 184 3.67 8.37 3.39
C LEU A 184 4.81 9.04 2.60
N ASN A 185 5.56 9.91 3.29
CA ASN A 185 6.71 10.62 2.72
C ASN A 185 7.95 9.72 2.68
N GLN A 186 8.16 9.02 1.57
CA GLN A 186 9.48 8.61 1.11
C GLN A 186 9.68 9.23 -0.29
N VAL A 187 10.52 10.27 -0.38
CA VAL A 187 10.96 10.77 -1.69
C VAL A 187 12.12 9.91 -2.12
N GLY A 188 11.91 9.11 -3.17
CA GLY A 188 12.95 8.31 -3.79
C GLY A 188 14.09 9.21 -4.28
N THR A 189 15.32 8.90 -3.86
CA THR A 189 16.52 9.55 -4.40
C THR A 189 16.68 9.23 -5.89
N ILE A 190 17.55 9.95 -6.61
CA ILE A 190 17.90 9.63 -8.01
C ILE A 190 18.34 8.16 -8.14
N ALA A 191 19.08 7.64 -7.15
CA ALA A 191 19.45 6.23 -7.09
C ALA A 191 18.24 5.30 -6.93
N TYR A 192 17.28 5.65 -6.06
CA TYR A 192 16.03 4.89 -5.92
C TYR A 192 15.17 4.95 -7.19
N GLN A 193 15.13 6.09 -7.89
CA GLN A 193 14.40 6.22 -9.15
C GLN A 193 15.05 5.37 -10.26
N ALA A 194 16.38 5.41 -10.39
CA ALA A 194 17.11 4.56 -11.31
C ALA A 194 16.96 3.06 -10.97
N GLU A 195 16.98 2.70 -9.68
CA GLU A 195 16.70 1.34 -9.21
C GLU A 195 15.25 0.95 -9.54
N SER A 196 14.28 1.84 -9.33
CA SER A 196 12.86 1.61 -9.62
C SER A 196 12.60 1.41 -11.11
N GLU A 197 13.23 2.22 -11.99
CA GLU A 197 13.17 2.05 -13.44
C GLU A 197 13.83 0.75 -13.91
N LEU A 198 15.03 0.42 -13.42
CA LEU A 198 15.65 -0.88 -13.70
C LEU A 198 14.77 -2.03 -13.22
N ASN A 199 14.18 -1.88 -12.04
CA ASN A 199 13.31 -2.88 -11.46
C ASN A 199 12.02 -3.09 -12.27
N SER A 200 11.39 -2.03 -12.78
CA SER A 200 10.17 -2.15 -13.59
C SER A 200 10.42 -2.80 -14.95
N MET A 201 11.65 -2.73 -15.47
CA MET A 201 12.08 -3.44 -16.66
C MET A 201 12.43 -4.91 -16.39
N LEU A 202 13.10 -5.21 -15.27
CA LEU A 202 13.60 -6.56 -14.97
C LEU A 202 12.55 -7.51 -14.38
N TYR A 203 11.61 -7.01 -13.59
CA TYR A 203 10.67 -7.84 -12.81
C TYR A 203 9.25 -7.82 -13.38
N GLN A 204 9.13 -7.88 -14.71
CA GLN A 204 7.85 -8.07 -15.40
C GLN A 204 7.40 -9.53 -15.26
N ASP A 205 6.08 -9.78 -15.28
CA ASP A 205 5.51 -11.13 -15.05
C ASP A 205 6.09 -12.20 -16.00
N ASP A 206 6.50 -11.80 -17.21
CA ASP A 206 7.05 -12.65 -18.26
C ASP A 206 8.58 -12.82 -18.23
N SER A 207 9.30 -12.13 -17.32
CA SER A 207 10.77 -12.12 -17.31
C SER A 207 11.38 -13.36 -16.64
N GLY A 208 10.59 -14.11 -15.86
CA GLY A 208 11.07 -15.24 -15.04
C GLY A 208 11.94 -14.84 -13.84
N ILE A 209 12.09 -13.54 -13.58
CA ILE A 209 12.84 -12.99 -12.44
C ILE A 209 11.85 -12.25 -11.53
N TYR A 210 11.79 -12.65 -10.26
CA TYR A 210 10.80 -12.15 -9.29
C TYR A 210 11.46 -11.53 -8.06
N LYS A 211 10.91 -10.42 -7.56
CA LYS A 211 11.35 -9.82 -6.30
C LYS A 211 10.80 -10.60 -5.11
N ASN A 212 11.51 -10.49 -3.98
CA ASN A 212 11.07 -11.07 -2.71
C ASN A 212 9.69 -10.53 -2.33
N HIS A 213 8.73 -11.42 -2.07
CA HIS A 213 7.35 -11.10 -1.71
C HIS A 213 6.68 -10.11 -2.68
N GLN A 214 7.00 -10.18 -3.98
CA GLN A 214 6.40 -9.35 -5.01
C GLN A 214 4.88 -9.52 -5.07
N TYR A 215 4.41 -10.76 -4.96
CA TYR A 215 3.01 -11.11 -5.14
C TYR A 215 2.30 -11.40 -3.83
N LYS A 216 1.05 -10.94 -3.74
CA LYS A 216 0.22 -11.00 -2.54
C LYS A 216 -0.92 -12.01 -2.64
N LYS A 217 -1.25 -12.45 -3.87
CA LYS A 217 -2.34 -13.38 -4.15
C LYS A 217 -1.81 -14.68 -4.72
N ILE A 218 -2.41 -15.78 -4.28
CA ILE A 218 -2.04 -17.14 -4.65
C ILE A 218 -3.26 -17.93 -5.12
N ASN A 219 -3.07 -18.68 -6.21
CA ASN A 219 -3.99 -19.71 -6.66
C ASN A 219 -3.24 -21.06 -6.63
N VAL A 220 -3.73 -22.03 -5.85
CA VAL A 220 -3.04 -23.31 -5.70
C VAL A 220 -3.60 -24.35 -6.67
N VAL A 221 -2.70 -25.13 -7.28
CA VAL A 221 -3.04 -26.30 -8.09
C VAL A 221 -2.32 -27.52 -7.52
N THR A 222 -3.08 -28.54 -7.10
CA THR A 222 -2.50 -29.81 -6.64
C THR A 222 -2.03 -30.63 -7.84
N LEU A 223 -0.76 -31.01 -7.83
CA LEU A 223 -0.14 -31.84 -8.85
C LEU A 223 -0.59 -33.30 -8.73
N LYS A 224 -0.70 -33.98 -9.87
CA LYS A 224 -0.82 -35.44 -9.94
C LYS A 224 0.58 -36.00 -10.22
N THR A 225 1.24 -36.47 -9.17
CA THR A 225 2.61 -36.96 -9.25
C THR A 225 2.67 -38.49 -9.27
N ILE A 226 3.79 -39.05 -9.70
CA ILE A 226 4.22 -40.39 -9.27
C ILE A 226 5.07 -40.28 -8.00
N TYR A 227 5.34 -41.41 -7.33
CA TYR A 227 6.10 -41.40 -6.07
C TYR A 227 7.50 -40.81 -6.23
N GLU A 228 8.21 -41.16 -7.30
CA GLU A 228 9.57 -40.69 -7.57
C GLU A 228 9.64 -39.17 -7.80
N GLU A 229 8.59 -38.56 -8.34
CA GLU A 229 8.52 -37.10 -8.59
C GLU A 229 8.43 -36.30 -7.31
N ILE A 230 7.88 -36.87 -6.22
CA ILE A 230 7.76 -36.17 -4.94
C ILE A 230 9.13 -35.65 -4.51
N LEU A 231 10.18 -36.48 -4.56
CA LEU A 231 11.54 -36.10 -4.14
C LEU A 231 12.18 -35.05 -5.05
N ILE A 232 11.88 -35.10 -6.34
CA ILE A 232 12.43 -34.17 -7.34
C ILE A 232 11.81 -32.79 -7.11
N LEU A 233 10.48 -32.75 -7.01
CA LEU A 233 9.72 -31.51 -6.89
C LEU A 233 9.88 -30.86 -5.51
N TRP A 234 10.05 -31.65 -4.43
CA TRP A 234 10.11 -31.15 -3.04
C TRP A 234 11.12 -30.03 -2.80
N ASN A 235 12.27 -30.11 -3.46
CA ASN A 235 13.36 -29.13 -3.33
C ASN A 235 13.46 -28.18 -4.53
N GLN A 236 12.63 -28.38 -5.55
CA GLN A 236 12.59 -27.53 -6.73
C GLN A 236 11.80 -26.25 -6.43
N GLU A 237 12.41 -25.09 -6.71
CA GLU A 237 11.72 -23.81 -6.60
C GLU A 237 10.44 -23.82 -7.47
N ILE A 238 9.38 -23.23 -6.92
CA ILE A 238 8.04 -23.16 -7.49
C ILE A 238 8.07 -22.66 -8.93
N LYS A 239 8.86 -21.62 -9.21
CA LYS A 239 8.94 -21.01 -10.54
C LYS A 239 9.40 -21.96 -11.66
N TYR A 240 10.07 -23.05 -11.30
CA TYR A 240 10.51 -24.08 -12.25
C TYR A 240 9.57 -25.27 -12.34
N ARG A 241 8.54 -25.36 -11.47
CA ARG A 241 7.58 -26.46 -11.48
C ARG A 241 6.59 -26.28 -12.61
N GLU A 242 6.15 -27.40 -13.18
CA GLU A 242 5.10 -27.38 -14.20
C GLU A 242 3.81 -26.75 -13.66
N ASN A 243 3.12 -25.99 -14.52
CA ASN A 243 1.90 -25.23 -14.21
C ASN A 243 2.11 -24.02 -13.27
N PHE A 244 3.35 -23.65 -12.96
CA PHE A 244 3.64 -22.32 -12.44
C PHE A 244 3.30 -21.25 -13.48
N LYS A 245 2.61 -20.21 -13.04
CA LYS A 245 2.39 -19.01 -13.85
C LYS A 245 2.07 -17.81 -12.97
N VAL A 246 2.45 -16.63 -13.44
CA VAL A 246 1.98 -15.37 -12.89
C VAL A 246 1.00 -14.76 -13.89
N GLN A 247 -0.18 -14.39 -13.41
CA GLN A 247 -1.19 -13.73 -14.25
C GLN A 247 -2.02 -12.77 -13.40
N ASN A 248 -2.11 -11.51 -13.80
CA ASN A 248 -2.90 -10.47 -13.11
C ASN A 248 -2.56 -10.36 -11.61
N ASP A 249 -1.26 -10.29 -11.27
CA ASP A 249 -0.74 -10.27 -9.88
C ASP A 249 -1.09 -11.51 -9.02
N ILE A 250 -1.58 -12.59 -9.62
CA ILE A 250 -1.88 -13.85 -8.95
C ILE A 250 -0.87 -14.90 -9.39
N VAL A 251 -0.19 -15.49 -8.41
CA VAL A 251 0.73 -16.61 -8.67
C VAL A 251 -0.04 -17.92 -8.61
N THR A 252 0.00 -18.68 -9.69
CA THR A 252 -0.46 -20.07 -9.68
C THR A 252 0.67 -20.95 -9.15
N VAL A 253 0.46 -21.54 -7.98
CA VAL A 253 1.47 -22.35 -7.28
C VAL A 253 1.10 -23.83 -7.38
N PRO A 254 1.91 -24.63 -8.10
CA PRO A 254 1.78 -26.08 -8.11
C PRO A 254 2.31 -26.70 -6.80
N VAL A 255 1.48 -27.51 -6.15
CA VAL A 255 1.78 -28.15 -4.85
C VAL A 255 1.58 -29.66 -4.86
N ILE A 256 2.32 -30.35 -4.00
CA ILE A 256 2.19 -31.78 -3.74
C ILE A 256 1.20 -31.98 -2.59
N PHE A 257 0.22 -32.84 -2.77
CA PHE A 257 -0.66 -33.30 -1.69
C PHE A 257 -0.84 -34.79 -1.85
N ALA A 258 -0.08 -35.59 -1.08
CA ALA A 258 0.06 -37.01 -1.36
C ALA A 258 0.06 -37.86 -0.10
N LYS A 259 -0.48 -39.07 -0.22
CA LYS A 259 -0.33 -40.16 0.75
C LYS A 259 0.63 -41.21 0.17
N VAL A 260 1.63 -41.60 0.93
CA VAL A 260 2.56 -42.67 0.60
C VAL A 260 2.27 -43.87 1.51
N SER A 261 1.83 -44.96 0.91
CA SER A 261 1.41 -46.18 1.59
C SER A 261 2.42 -47.30 1.38
N GLY A 262 2.87 -47.89 2.48
CA GLY A 262 3.86 -48.97 2.47
C GLY A 262 5.31 -48.49 2.43
N VAL A 263 6.21 -49.47 2.39
CA VAL A 263 7.67 -49.31 2.39
C VAL A 263 8.24 -50.02 1.18
N LYS A 264 8.87 -49.26 0.28
CA LYS A 264 9.46 -49.78 -0.96
C LYS A 264 10.49 -50.87 -0.66
N ASP A 265 10.28 -52.05 -1.24
CA ASP A 265 11.09 -53.27 -1.08
C ASP A 265 11.27 -53.71 0.39
N GLY A 266 10.39 -53.29 1.31
CA GLY A 266 10.54 -53.55 2.76
C GLY A 266 11.76 -52.85 3.40
N LEU A 267 12.46 -51.98 2.67
CA LEU A 267 13.71 -51.35 3.09
C LEU A 267 13.48 -50.18 4.06
N VAL A 268 13.22 -50.50 5.34
CA VAL A 268 12.97 -49.53 6.42
C VAL A 268 14.04 -48.44 6.52
N SER A 269 15.33 -48.79 6.38
CA SER A 269 16.43 -47.82 6.44
C SER A 269 16.33 -46.79 5.30
N LYS A 270 16.02 -47.25 4.08
CA LYS A 270 15.85 -46.38 2.90
C LYS A 270 14.62 -45.49 3.03
N TYR A 271 13.54 -46.01 3.60
CA TYR A 271 12.33 -45.26 3.91
C TYR A 271 12.61 -44.09 4.86
N TRP A 272 13.31 -44.34 5.98
CA TRP A 272 13.68 -43.28 6.91
C TRP A 272 14.67 -42.27 6.31
N ASN A 273 15.62 -42.72 5.49
CA ASN A 273 16.53 -41.82 4.76
C ASN A 273 15.79 -40.92 3.78
N THR A 274 14.76 -41.45 3.11
CA THR A 274 13.90 -40.69 2.20
C THR A 274 13.15 -39.60 2.96
N ILE A 275 12.49 -39.96 4.07
CA ILE A 275 11.79 -38.99 4.94
C ILE A 275 12.77 -37.93 5.45
N LYS A 276 13.96 -38.33 5.90
CA LYS A 276 15.01 -37.40 6.35
C LYS A 276 15.40 -36.41 5.25
N SER A 277 15.49 -36.85 4.00
CA SER A 277 15.84 -35.99 2.86
C SER A 277 14.78 -34.93 2.53
N LEU A 278 13.52 -35.20 2.89
CA LEU A 278 12.40 -34.25 2.77
C LEU A 278 12.37 -33.23 3.91
N CYS A 279 13.11 -33.47 5.01
CA CYS A 279 13.09 -32.61 6.18
C CYS A 279 14.12 -31.48 6.04
N THR A 280 13.65 -30.31 5.61
CA THR A 280 14.45 -29.08 5.49
C THR A 280 14.12 -28.07 6.59
N GLU A 281 14.80 -26.92 6.59
CA GLU A 281 14.50 -25.81 7.52
C GLU A 281 13.04 -25.32 7.39
N ASP A 282 12.47 -25.39 6.20
CA ASP A 282 11.09 -24.96 5.90
C ASP A 282 10.07 -26.11 5.97
N THR A 283 10.47 -27.25 6.55
CA THR A 283 9.58 -28.39 6.77
C THR A 283 9.05 -28.41 8.20
N PHE A 284 7.73 -28.49 8.34
CA PHE A 284 7.04 -28.85 9.57
C PHE A 284 6.85 -30.37 9.62
N ILE A 285 7.21 -31.01 10.73
CA ILE A 285 7.17 -32.47 10.86
C ILE A 285 6.20 -32.84 11.98
N ILE A 286 5.12 -33.53 11.61
CA ILE A 286 4.18 -34.13 12.55
C ILE A 286 4.60 -35.58 12.77
N LYS A 287 4.96 -35.90 14.01
CA LYS A 287 5.51 -37.22 14.41
C LYS A 287 4.48 -38.13 15.08
N GLU A 288 3.39 -37.55 15.56
CA GLU A 288 2.37 -38.23 16.34
C GLU A 288 0.99 -37.99 15.72
N THR A 289 0.15 -39.02 15.76
CA THR A 289 -1.21 -39.00 15.20
C THR A 289 -2.23 -39.25 16.32
N PRO A 290 -3.25 -38.40 16.50
CA PRO A 290 -3.46 -37.10 15.83
C PRO A 290 -2.48 -36.02 16.34
N PHE A 291 -2.29 -34.97 15.56
CA PHE A 291 -1.49 -33.79 15.94
C PHE A 291 -2.30 -32.78 16.73
N ILE A 292 -3.54 -32.51 16.29
CA ILE A 292 -4.53 -31.72 17.01
C ILE A 292 -5.60 -32.67 17.54
N SER A 293 -5.78 -32.68 18.86
CA SER A 293 -6.85 -33.43 19.52
C SER A 293 -8.10 -32.56 19.68
N SER A 294 -9.28 -33.18 19.67
CA SER A 294 -10.55 -32.50 19.92
C SER A 294 -10.64 -31.87 21.32
N ASN A 295 -9.81 -32.34 22.25
CA ASN A 295 -9.73 -31.89 23.63
C ASN A 295 -8.71 -30.75 23.84
N ASP A 296 -7.94 -30.39 22.81
CA ASP A 296 -6.97 -29.31 22.91
C ASP A 296 -7.66 -27.96 23.14
N ILE A 297 -7.02 -27.10 23.93
CA ILE A 297 -7.57 -25.79 24.25
C ILE A 297 -7.55 -24.92 22.98
N ASN A 298 -8.73 -24.50 22.55
CA ASN A 298 -8.91 -23.55 21.46
C ASN A 298 -9.75 -22.36 21.94
N PRO A 299 -9.11 -21.24 22.34
CA PRO A 299 -9.81 -20.06 22.89
C PRO A 299 -10.83 -19.44 21.93
N ILE A 300 -10.63 -19.59 20.62
CA ILE A 300 -11.49 -18.97 19.60
C ILE A 300 -12.71 -19.82 19.24
N LYS A 301 -12.72 -21.11 19.64
CA LYS A 301 -13.74 -22.10 19.28
C LYS A 301 -15.15 -21.70 19.72
N SER A 302 -15.32 -21.17 20.93
CA SER A 302 -16.63 -20.74 21.46
C SER A 302 -17.23 -19.55 20.69
N TYR A 303 -16.42 -18.77 19.99
CA TYR A 303 -16.84 -17.56 19.27
C TYR A 303 -17.02 -17.78 17.77
N SER A 304 -16.62 -18.95 17.27
CA SER A 304 -16.59 -19.30 15.85
C SER A 304 -17.94 -19.17 15.13
N THR A 305 -19.06 -19.41 15.84
CA THR A 305 -20.42 -19.22 15.32
C THR A 305 -20.72 -17.77 14.94
N THR A 306 -20.00 -16.83 15.52
CA THR A 306 -20.22 -15.40 15.32
C THR A 306 -19.42 -14.83 14.14
N PHE A 307 -18.45 -15.58 13.60
CA PHE A 307 -17.52 -15.15 12.55
C PHE A 307 -17.98 -15.47 11.13
N ILE A 308 -19.14 -16.09 10.97
CA ILE A 308 -19.70 -16.43 9.66
C ILE A 308 -21.18 -16.07 9.63
N LYS A 309 -21.65 -15.56 8.49
CA LYS A 309 -23.07 -15.28 8.25
C LYS A 309 -23.40 -15.64 6.80
N ASN A 310 -24.47 -16.41 6.60
CA ASN A 310 -24.91 -16.86 5.27
C ASN A 310 -23.77 -17.52 4.45
N GLY A 311 -22.94 -18.33 5.10
CA GLY A 311 -21.80 -18.99 4.46
C GLY A 311 -20.59 -18.10 4.16
N LYS A 312 -20.63 -16.80 4.50
CA LYS A 312 -19.52 -15.85 4.28
C LYS A 312 -18.84 -15.43 5.58
N LEU A 313 -17.52 -15.43 5.56
CA LEU A 313 -16.67 -15.00 6.67
C LEU A 313 -16.82 -13.49 6.94
N LEU A 314 -16.95 -13.15 8.22
CA LEU A 314 -16.99 -11.78 8.72
C LEU A 314 -15.59 -11.36 9.15
N ARG A 315 -14.74 -10.98 8.19
CA ARG A 315 -13.31 -10.68 8.39
C ARG A 315 -13.07 -9.61 9.46
N ASP A 316 -13.78 -8.48 9.38
CA ASP A 316 -13.62 -7.37 10.33
C ASP A 316 -13.91 -7.81 11.77
N LYS A 317 -14.91 -8.68 11.94
CA LYS A 317 -15.29 -9.21 13.25
C LYS A 317 -14.25 -10.18 13.82
N ILE A 318 -13.58 -10.94 12.95
CA ILE A 318 -12.44 -11.78 13.35
C ILE A 318 -11.27 -10.88 13.76
N LYS A 319 -10.88 -9.92 12.91
CA LYS A 319 -9.75 -9.01 13.15
C LYS A 319 -9.91 -8.20 14.44
N SER A 320 -11.14 -7.78 14.77
CA SER A 320 -11.43 -7.01 15.99
C SER A 320 -11.54 -7.86 17.26
N HIS A 321 -11.50 -9.19 17.15
CA HIS A 321 -11.71 -10.08 18.29
C HIS A 321 -10.45 -10.20 19.16
N LYS A 322 -10.62 -10.18 20.49
CA LYS A 322 -9.50 -10.23 21.46
C LYS A 322 -8.62 -11.47 21.35
N GLU A 323 -9.19 -12.60 20.93
CA GLU A 323 -8.48 -13.89 20.78
C GLU A 323 -7.83 -14.05 19.39
N TYR A 324 -7.90 -13.03 18.52
CA TYR A 324 -7.31 -13.11 17.18
C TYR A 324 -5.79 -13.00 17.23
N LYS A 325 -5.11 -14.10 16.89
CA LYS A 325 -3.66 -14.23 17.04
C LYS A 325 -2.86 -13.63 15.89
N TYR A 326 -3.45 -13.37 14.73
CA TYR A 326 -2.67 -13.08 13.51
C TYR A 326 -2.51 -11.58 13.22
N SER A 327 -2.88 -10.71 14.16
CA SER A 327 -2.80 -9.25 14.01
C SER A 327 -1.38 -8.74 13.71
N PHE A 328 -0.34 -9.48 14.11
CA PHE A 328 1.07 -9.15 13.84
C PHE A 328 1.55 -9.54 12.44
N MET A 329 0.81 -10.35 11.68
CA MET A 329 1.16 -10.72 10.31
C MET A 329 0.91 -9.53 9.37
N ARG A 330 1.62 -9.46 8.23
CA ARG A 330 1.27 -8.49 7.18
C ARG A 330 -0.18 -8.69 6.73
N GLU A 331 -0.87 -7.59 6.43
CA GLU A 331 -2.30 -7.60 6.13
C GLU A 331 -2.66 -8.49 4.93
N ASP A 332 -1.83 -8.50 3.89
CA ASP A 332 -1.99 -9.36 2.72
C ASP A 332 -1.99 -10.85 3.06
N ILE A 333 -1.14 -11.28 4.01
CA ILE A 333 -1.12 -12.68 4.46
C ILE A 333 -2.38 -13.01 5.25
N GLN A 334 -2.84 -12.09 6.12
CA GLN A 334 -4.09 -12.29 6.86
C GLN A 334 -5.29 -12.42 5.91
N GLU A 335 -5.38 -11.54 4.91
CA GLU A 335 -6.43 -11.61 3.88
C GLU A 335 -6.37 -12.92 3.09
N ASN A 336 -5.18 -13.38 2.73
CA ASN A 336 -5.01 -14.67 2.05
C ASN A 336 -5.46 -15.84 2.94
N ILE A 337 -5.17 -15.81 4.24
CA ILE A 337 -5.71 -16.82 5.18
C ILE A 337 -7.24 -16.81 5.15
N PHE A 338 -7.89 -15.63 5.22
CA PHE A 338 -9.35 -15.54 5.16
C PHE A 338 -9.92 -16.02 3.82
N ASP A 339 -9.27 -15.69 2.71
CA ASP A 339 -9.63 -16.18 1.38
C ASP A 339 -9.59 -17.72 1.36
N LYS A 340 -8.54 -18.35 1.93
CA LYS A 340 -8.42 -19.81 1.94
C LYS A 340 -9.36 -20.50 2.93
N ILE A 341 -9.73 -19.86 4.05
CA ILE A 341 -10.84 -20.37 4.88
C ILE A 341 -12.15 -20.32 4.08
N GLN A 342 -12.41 -19.23 3.34
CA GLN A 342 -13.61 -19.12 2.50
C GLN A 342 -13.63 -20.18 1.40
N ASP A 343 -12.50 -20.40 0.71
CA ASP A 343 -12.35 -21.45 -0.30
C ASP A 343 -12.63 -22.84 0.28
N LEU A 344 -12.14 -23.12 1.49
CA LEU A 344 -12.33 -24.41 2.15
C LEU A 344 -13.82 -24.68 2.47
N LEU A 345 -14.53 -23.64 2.91
CA LEU A 345 -15.98 -23.68 3.16
C LEU A 345 -16.79 -23.83 1.87
N ASP A 346 -16.50 -23.01 0.86
CA ASP A 346 -17.25 -22.97 -0.40
C ASP A 346 -17.07 -24.28 -1.18
N LYS A 347 -15.85 -24.84 -1.21
CA LYS A 347 -15.53 -26.12 -1.88
C LYS A 347 -15.99 -27.34 -1.09
N LYS A 348 -16.33 -27.20 0.20
CA LYS A 348 -16.76 -28.28 1.10
C LYS A 348 -15.79 -29.48 1.08
N ILE A 349 -14.49 -29.20 1.04
CA ILE A 349 -13.42 -30.22 0.96
C ILE A 349 -13.46 -31.15 2.19
N VAL A 350 -13.80 -30.59 3.35
CA VAL A 350 -13.99 -31.33 4.60
C VAL A 350 -15.44 -31.81 4.70
N LYS A 351 -15.63 -33.11 4.87
CA LYS A 351 -16.95 -33.73 5.05
C LYS A 351 -17.65 -33.14 6.28
N GLY A 352 -18.95 -32.88 6.16
CA GLY A 352 -19.78 -32.32 7.23
C GLY A 352 -19.85 -30.79 7.26
N THR A 353 -19.13 -30.09 6.37
CA THR A 353 -19.23 -28.63 6.22
C THR A 353 -20.69 -28.20 5.96
N PHE A 354 -21.23 -27.33 6.82
CA PHE A 354 -22.64 -26.89 6.87
C PHE A 354 -23.68 -27.95 7.25
N GLN A 355 -23.27 -29.05 7.89
CA GLN A 355 -24.20 -30.08 8.37
C GLN A 355 -24.25 -30.15 9.91
N ASN A 356 -23.09 -30.18 10.57
CA ASN A 356 -22.98 -30.40 12.02
C ASN A 356 -22.11 -29.34 12.73
N GLY A 357 -22.09 -28.11 12.21
CA GLY A 357 -21.23 -27.04 12.74
C GLY A 357 -19.74 -27.20 12.40
N THR A 358 -19.41 -28.07 11.43
CA THR A 358 -18.03 -28.27 10.95
C THR A 358 -17.42 -26.99 10.41
N GLU A 359 -18.22 -26.08 9.84
CA GLU A 359 -17.81 -24.74 9.41
C GLU A 359 -17.23 -23.90 10.56
N TYR A 360 -17.80 -24.02 11.76
CA TYR A 360 -17.31 -23.33 12.95
C TYR A 360 -15.98 -23.93 13.43
N LEU A 361 -15.86 -25.26 13.34
CA LEU A 361 -14.60 -25.95 13.64
C LEU A 361 -13.51 -25.60 12.62
N ILE A 362 -13.85 -25.50 11.32
CA ILE A 362 -12.93 -25.05 10.26
C ILE A 362 -12.32 -23.70 10.64
N ILE A 363 -13.17 -22.73 10.97
CA ILE A 363 -12.75 -21.38 11.35
C ILE A 363 -11.88 -21.45 12.62
N ALA A 364 -12.35 -22.17 13.65
CA ALA A 364 -11.66 -22.24 14.93
C ALA A 364 -10.27 -22.89 14.82
N THR A 365 -10.13 -23.98 14.06
CA THR A 365 -8.87 -24.70 13.89
C THR A 365 -7.85 -23.84 13.14
N ILE A 366 -8.28 -23.19 12.05
CA ILE A 366 -7.36 -22.37 11.23
C ILE A 366 -6.97 -21.08 11.95
N LEU A 367 -7.83 -20.50 12.78
CA LEU A 367 -7.49 -19.30 13.58
C LEU A 367 -6.70 -19.61 14.87
N ASN A 368 -6.42 -20.89 15.15
CA ASN A 368 -5.68 -21.34 16.31
C ASN A 368 -4.46 -22.22 15.93
N MET A 369 -3.82 -21.93 14.79
CA MET A 369 -2.61 -22.64 14.37
C MET A 369 -1.45 -22.41 15.34
N ASN A 370 -0.52 -23.37 15.39
CA ASN A 370 0.69 -23.21 16.18
C ASN A 370 1.63 -22.15 15.59
N THR A 371 2.52 -21.61 16.43
CA THR A 371 3.43 -20.53 16.04
C THR A 371 4.39 -20.91 14.92
N GLU A 372 4.80 -22.17 14.82
CA GLU A 372 5.71 -22.62 13.76
C GLU A 372 5.07 -22.55 12.37
N LEU A 373 3.81 -23.00 12.22
CA LEU A 373 3.09 -22.89 10.95
C LEU A 373 2.86 -21.42 10.57
N ILE A 374 2.53 -20.56 11.54
CA ILE A 374 2.39 -19.11 11.31
C ILE A 374 3.69 -18.51 10.77
N ARG A 375 4.85 -18.92 11.30
CA ARG A 375 6.16 -18.45 10.85
C ARG A 375 6.48 -18.91 9.43
N LEU A 376 6.18 -20.17 9.10
CA LEU A 376 6.33 -20.68 7.74
C LEU A 376 5.46 -19.89 6.75
N LEU A 377 4.22 -19.59 7.12
CA LEU A 377 3.33 -18.74 6.31
C LEU A 377 3.89 -17.34 6.09
N GLN A 378 4.52 -16.72 7.09
CA GLN A 378 5.14 -15.40 6.93
C GLN A 378 6.37 -15.41 6.03
N LYS A 379 7.18 -16.47 6.12
CA LYS A 379 8.40 -16.64 5.31
C LYS A 379 8.05 -16.94 3.84
N PHE A 380 6.88 -17.49 3.57
CA PHE A 380 6.53 -17.99 2.26
C PHE A 380 6.50 -16.90 1.18
N ASP A 381 7.27 -17.13 0.12
CA ASP A 381 7.30 -16.35 -1.11
C ASP A 381 6.86 -17.27 -2.27
N PHE A 382 5.75 -16.89 -2.92
CA PHE A 382 5.06 -17.73 -3.89
C PHE A 382 5.88 -18.08 -5.14
N THR A 383 7.03 -17.43 -5.34
CA THR A 383 7.92 -17.66 -6.49
C THR A 383 9.17 -18.48 -6.14
N LYS A 384 9.38 -18.77 -4.85
CA LYS A 384 10.59 -19.43 -4.33
C LYS A 384 10.31 -20.85 -3.90
N GLN A 385 10.42 -21.16 -2.61
CA GLN A 385 10.28 -22.50 -2.05
C GLN A 385 8.97 -22.59 -1.27
N ASN A 386 8.26 -23.69 -1.43
CA ASN A 386 7.07 -23.98 -0.64
C ASN A 386 7.46 -24.25 0.81
N PRO A 387 6.63 -23.85 1.78
CA PRO A 387 6.66 -24.48 3.08
C PRO A 387 6.17 -25.93 2.95
N ASN A 388 6.78 -26.83 3.71
CA ASN A 388 6.56 -28.25 3.54
C ASN A 388 5.99 -28.88 4.82
N LEU A 389 5.14 -29.90 4.68
CA LEU A 389 4.59 -30.67 5.78
C LEU A 389 4.84 -32.16 5.56
N VAL A 390 5.54 -32.78 6.50
CA VAL A 390 5.67 -34.24 6.58
C VAL A 390 4.82 -34.73 7.74
N TYR A 391 3.83 -35.58 7.46
CA TYR A 391 2.96 -36.17 8.48
C TYR A 391 3.25 -37.67 8.59
N LEU A 392 3.76 -38.12 9.74
CA LEU A 392 4.03 -39.53 10.03
C LEU A 392 2.83 -40.21 10.68
N CYS A 393 2.18 -41.13 9.96
CA CYS A 393 1.06 -41.95 10.45
C CYS A 393 1.52 -43.39 10.66
N LEU A 394 2.29 -43.63 11.72
CA LEU A 394 2.98 -44.92 11.95
C LEU A 394 2.11 -46.01 12.61
N THR A 395 0.87 -45.70 13.00
CA THR A 395 0.00 -46.59 13.78
C THR A 395 -1.40 -46.66 13.17
N GLU A 396 -2.27 -47.47 13.76
CA GLU A 396 -3.71 -47.55 13.42
C GLU A 396 -4.53 -46.32 13.81
N LYS A 397 -3.94 -45.39 14.59
CA LYS A 397 -4.61 -44.14 14.95
C LYS A 397 -4.92 -43.33 13.69
N SER A 398 -6.18 -42.94 13.54
CA SER A 398 -6.62 -42.04 12.48
C SER A 398 -6.28 -40.58 12.81
N ILE A 399 -6.09 -39.76 11.77
CA ILE A 399 -6.00 -38.31 11.96
C ILE A 399 -7.32 -37.77 12.48
N SER A 400 -7.29 -36.64 13.20
CA SER A 400 -8.50 -35.97 13.67
C SER A 400 -9.19 -35.19 12.54
N LEU A 401 -10.41 -34.73 12.81
CA LEU A 401 -11.10 -33.80 11.92
C LEU A 401 -10.31 -32.47 11.84
N GLU A 402 -9.75 -32.02 12.96
CA GLU A 402 -8.90 -30.84 13.06
C GLU A 402 -7.62 -30.96 12.22
N ASP A 403 -6.95 -32.11 12.24
CA ASP A 403 -5.79 -32.37 11.37
C ASP A 403 -6.17 -32.34 9.89
N SER A 404 -7.35 -32.88 9.56
CA SER A 404 -7.86 -32.87 8.19
C SER A 404 -8.16 -31.44 7.72
N ILE A 405 -8.75 -30.62 8.58
CA ILE A 405 -8.98 -29.18 8.33
C ILE A 405 -7.65 -28.46 8.12
N LEU A 406 -6.70 -28.67 9.03
CA LEU A 406 -5.39 -28.03 8.98
C LEU A 406 -4.67 -28.36 7.67
N THR A 407 -4.56 -29.64 7.34
CA THR A 407 -3.86 -30.10 6.13
C THR A 407 -4.56 -29.68 4.85
N ALA A 408 -5.90 -29.64 4.83
CA ALA A 408 -6.65 -29.08 3.70
C ALA A 408 -6.32 -27.60 3.48
N PHE A 409 -6.31 -26.82 4.56
CA PHE A 409 -6.00 -25.40 4.53
C PHE A 409 -4.55 -25.13 4.11
N LEU A 410 -3.60 -25.89 4.66
CA LEU A 410 -2.18 -25.77 4.31
C LEU A 410 -1.92 -26.10 2.84
N ASN A 411 -2.61 -27.10 2.27
CA ASN A 411 -2.59 -27.34 0.83
C ASN A 411 -3.09 -26.08 0.07
N LEU A 412 -4.27 -25.55 0.42
CA LEU A 412 -4.85 -24.37 -0.25
C LEU A 412 -4.02 -23.09 -0.15
N ILE A 413 -3.14 -22.96 0.84
CA ILE A 413 -2.26 -21.80 1.03
C ILE A 413 -0.86 -21.99 0.45
N GLY A 414 -0.55 -23.18 -0.08
CA GLY A 414 0.65 -23.43 -0.89
C GLY A 414 1.66 -24.43 -0.32
N PHE A 415 1.30 -25.18 0.72
CA PHE A 415 2.22 -26.19 1.28
C PHE A 415 2.30 -27.42 0.40
N ASP A 416 3.51 -27.96 0.24
CA ASP A 416 3.65 -29.36 -0.14
C ASP A 416 3.44 -30.24 1.09
N ILE A 417 2.61 -31.26 0.97
CA ILE A 417 2.25 -32.14 2.07
C ILE A 417 2.35 -33.59 1.64
N VAL A 418 3.11 -34.37 2.40
CA VAL A 418 3.18 -35.82 2.24
C VAL A 418 2.85 -36.50 3.55
N PHE A 419 1.86 -37.39 3.51
CA PHE A 419 1.55 -38.32 4.58
C PHE A 419 2.30 -39.63 4.35
N PHE A 420 3.00 -40.10 5.36
CA PHE A 420 3.74 -41.35 5.35
C PHE A 420 3.01 -42.39 6.20
N VAL A 421 2.42 -43.39 5.54
CA VAL A 421 1.57 -44.42 6.14
C VAL A 421 2.17 -45.81 5.85
N PRO A 422 3.19 -46.24 6.60
CA PRO A 422 3.91 -47.49 6.31
C PRO A 422 2.99 -48.73 6.42
N THR A 423 1.89 -48.63 7.16
CA THR A 423 0.91 -49.71 7.36
C THR A 423 -0.09 -49.84 6.21
N GLY A 424 -0.17 -48.86 5.30
CA GLY A 424 -1.19 -48.79 4.26
C GLY A 424 -2.61 -48.49 4.75
N TYR A 425 -2.80 -48.16 6.04
CA TYR A 425 -4.12 -47.90 6.58
C TYR A 425 -4.82 -46.69 5.94
N GLN A 426 -6.16 -46.72 5.91
CA GLN A 426 -7.00 -45.61 5.47
C GLN A 426 -7.27 -44.65 6.63
N THR A 427 -6.22 -44.03 7.15
CA THR A 427 -6.26 -43.17 8.35
C THR A 427 -6.51 -41.70 8.05
N ILE A 428 -6.41 -41.27 6.77
CA ILE A 428 -6.40 -39.85 6.37
C ILE A 428 -7.70 -39.47 5.65
N GLU A 429 -8.25 -40.38 4.85
CA GLU A 429 -9.35 -40.16 3.90
C GLU A 429 -10.71 -39.95 4.58
N LYS A 430 -10.79 -40.28 5.87
CA LYS A 430 -12.02 -40.30 6.66
C LYS A 430 -12.84 -39.01 6.51
N TYR A 431 -12.18 -37.85 6.59
CA TYR A 431 -12.83 -36.54 6.64
C TYR A 431 -12.73 -35.73 5.35
N PHE A 432 -12.06 -36.23 4.31
CA PHE A 432 -12.00 -35.57 3.01
C PHE A 432 -13.10 -36.05 2.07
N ILE A 433 -13.52 -35.21 1.12
CA ILE A 433 -14.27 -35.67 -0.05
C ILE A 433 -13.50 -36.76 -0.81
N LYS A 434 -14.22 -37.61 -1.55
CA LYS A 434 -13.64 -38.78 -2.22
C LYS A 434 -12.52 -38.35 -3.18
N ASN A 435 -11.40 -39.08 -3.17
CA ASN A 435 -10.23 -38.89 -4.04
C ASN A 435 -9.54 -37.51 -3.93
N TYR A 436 -9.69 -36.81 -2.79
CA TYR A 436 -9.02 -35.52 -2.58
C TYR A 436 -7.51 -35.65 -2.35
N VAL A 437 -7.07 -36.73 -1.69
CA VAL A 437 -5.66 -37.04 -1.45
C VAL A 437 -5.24 -38.21 -2.36
N PRO A 438 -4.44 -37.96 -3.41
CA PRO A 438 -3.78 -39.01 -4.18
C PRO A 438 -2.96 -39.97 -3.30
N GLU A 439 -3.09 -41.28 -3.53
CA GLU A 439 -2.32 -42.32 -2.84
C GLU A 439 -1.28 -42.95 -3.77
N HIS A 440 -0.05 -43.09 -3.27
CA HIS A 440 1.02 -43.88 -3.87
C HIS A 440 1.23 -45.13 -3.02
N GLN A 441 0.95 -46.29 -3.58
CA GLN A 441 1.26 -47.58 -2.95
C GLN A 441 2.64 -48.03 -3.44
N ILE A 442 3.64 -48.02 -2.56
CA ILE A 442 5.06 -48.08 -2.96
C ILE A 442 5.75 -49.39 -2.59
N GLY A 443 5.11 -50.28 -1.84
CA GLY A 443 5.69 -51.55 -1.42
C GLY A 443 4.95 -52.21 -0.26
N GLU A 444 5.71 -52.92 0.57
CA GLU A 444 5.19 -53.76 1.64
C GLU A 444 4.59 -52.94 2.79
N TYR A 445 3.50 -53.43 3.39
CA TYR A 445 2.94 -52.83 4.58
C TYR A 445 3.71 -53.27 5.82
N ILE A 446 4.28 -52.29 6.54
CA ILE A 446 5.06 -52.52 7.75
C ILE A 446 4.28 -52.00 8.95
N TYR A 447 3.93 -52.93 9.84
CA TYR A 447 3.27 -52.67 11.11
C TYR A 447 4.29 -52.42 12.22
N ASP A 448 3.84 -51.72 13.28
CA ASP A 448 4.65 -51.42 14.47
C ASP A 448 5.99 -50.72 14.18
N LEU A 449 6.07 -49.98 13.06
CA LEU A 449 7.27 -49.24 12.69
C LEU A 449 7.54 -48.13 13.71
N LYS A 450 8.63 -48.28 14.46
CA LYS A 450 9.04 -47.29 15.46
C LYS A 450 9.89 -46.19 14.84
N MET A 451 9.71 -44.97 15.32
CA MET A 451 10.58 -43.86 14.96
C MET A 451 12.03 -44.17 15.43
N PRO A 452 13.06 -43.95 14.59
CA PRO A 452 14.45 -44.14 14.98
C PRO A 452 14.81 -43.26 16.18
N SER A 453 15.69 -43.74 17.07
CA SER A 453 16.05 -43.04 18.32
C SER A 453 16.61 -41.61 18.08
N LYS A 454 16.37 -40.73 19.06
CA LYS A 454 16.61 -39.26 19.06
C LYS A 454 17.95 -38.87 18.43
N ASN A 455 17.99 -38.69 17.10
CA ASN A 455 19.07 -38.02 16.34
C ASN A 455 18.71 -37.83 14.86
N LEU A 456 17.72 -38.56 14.31
CA LEU A 456 17.46 -38.54 12.86
C LEU A 456 17.15 -37.14 12.29
N PHE A 457 16.43 -36.32 13.06
CA PHE A 457 16.00 -34.97 12.66
C PHE A 457 16.64 -33.83 13.47
N ASN A 458 17.52 -34.14 14.44
CA ASN A 458 18.10 -33.14 15.34
C ASN A 458 19.01 -32.15 14.61
N ASP A 459 19.73 -32.59 13.58
CA ASP A 459 20.61 -31.72 12.77
C ASP A 459 19.83 -30.64 12.00
N VAL A 460 18.58 -30.96 11.62
CA VAL A 460 17.65 -30.04 10.94
C VAL A 460 17.01 -29.08 11.94
N LEU A 461 16.73 -29.55 13.16
CA LEU A 461 16.12 -28.77 14.23
C LEU A 461 17.12 -27.81 14.91
N ASN A 462 18.36 -28.24 15.16
CA ASN A 462 19.38 -27.41 15.82
C ASN A 462 19.81 -26.20 14.97
N LYS A 463 19.76 -26.29 13.63
CA LYS A 463 19.97 -25.13 12.76
C LYS A 463 18.91 -24.05 12.98
N LYS A 464 17.67 -24.41 13.32
CA LYS A 464 16.59 -23.45 13.65
C LYS A 464 16.85 -22.67 14.96
N ASP A 465 17.65 -23.20 15.88
CA ASP A 465 17.97 -22.52 17.16
C ASP A 465 19.24 -21.64 17.09
N ASP A 466 20.15 -21.91 16.16
CA ASP A 466 21.44 -21.18 16.07
C ASP A 466 21.37 -19.84 15.31
N TRP A 467 20.50 -19.71 14.29
CA TRP A 467 20.25 -18.40 13.66
C TRP A 467 19.55 -17.43 14.62
N TYR A 468 18.72 -17.98 15.53
CA TYR A 468 17.99 -17.24 16.57
C TYR A 468 18.92 -16.56 17.58
N LYS A 469 19.99 -17.23 18.03
CA LYS A 469 20.99 -16.64 18.95
C LYS A 469 21.79 -15.49 18.33
N LYS A 470 21.91 -15.43 16.99
CA LYS A 470 22.67 -14.39 16.29
C LYS A 470 21.89 -13.09 16.09
N ILE A 471 20.56 -13.13 16.06
CA ILE A 471 19.72 -11.95 15.83
C ILE A 471 19.32 -11.27 17.15
N PHE A 472 19.18 -12.02 18.24
CA PHE A 472 18.75 -11.48 19.55
C PHE A 472 19.88 -11.23 20.57
N LYS A 473 21.16 -11.40 20.19
CA LYS A 473 22.33 -10.94 20.98
C LYS A 473 22.75 -9.50 20.60
N ARG A 474 21.82 -8.56 20.62
CA ARG A 474 22.14 -7.14 20.78
C ARG A 474 21.25 -6.56 21.87
N GLY A 475 21.78 -6.57 23.08
CA GLY A 475 21.12 -6.11 24.29
C GLY A 475 21.65 -6.83 25.53
N ASP A 476 22.97 -6.76 25.73
CA ASP A 476 23.63 -6.73 27.03
C ASP A 476 24.83 -5.80 26.91
#